data_AF-A0A3G4RSY1-F1
#
_entry.id   AF-A0A3G4RSY1-F1
#
_cell.length_a   1.000
_cell.length_b   1.000
_cell.length_c   1.000
_cell.angle_alpha   90.00
_cell.angle_beta   90.00
_cell.angle_gamma   90.00
#
_symmetry.space_group_name_H-M   'P 1'
#
loop_
_entity.id
_entity.type
_entity.pdbx_description
1 polymer ?
#
loop_
_entity_poly.entity_id
_entity_poly.type
_entity_poly.pdbx_seq_one_letter_code
_entity_poly.pdbx_strand_id
1 'polypeptide(L)'
;MAAWKNAGFSVVGHLVFTKNYTSKAAYVGYRHECAYVLAKGRPALPQKPLPDVLGWKYSGNRHHPTEKPVTSLQPLIESFTHPNAIVLDPFAGSGSTCVAALQSGRRYIGIELLEQYHRAGQQRLAAVQRAMQQGAANDDWFMPEAA
;
A
#
# COMPACT_ATOMS: atom_id res chain seq x y z
N MET A 1 -19.50 10.42 6.98
CA MET A 1 -19.10 11.67 6.29
C MET A 1 -18.80 12.83 7.24
N ALA A 2 -19.60 13.09 8.29
CA ALA A 2 -19.40 14.25 9.18
C ALA A 2 -18.00 14.32 9.82
N ALA A 3 -17.44 13.19 10.27
CA ALA A 3 -16.09 13.14 10.84
C ALA A 3 -15.01 13.67 9.89
N TRP A 4 -15.02 13.26 8.62
CA TRP A 4 -14.04 13.71 7.62
C TRP A 4 -14.19 15.19 7.30
N LYS A 5 -15.43 15.66 7.13
CA LYS A 5 -15.72 17.07 6.89
C LYS A 5 -15.26 17.95 8.04
N ASN A 6 -15.53 17.54 9.28
CA ASN A 6 -15.10 18.26 10.49
C ASN A 6 -13.57 18.28 10.62
N ALA A 7 -12.88 17.25 10.13
CA ALA A 7 -11.42 17.20 10.05
C ALA A 7 -10.83 17.97 8.83
N GLY A 8 -11.68 18.63 8.02
CA GLY A 8 -11.26 19.43 6.87
C GLY A 8 -10.98 18.63 5.60
N PHE A 9 -11.48 17.40 5.50
CA PHE A 9 -11.34 16.56 4.31
C PHE A 9 -12.61 16.56 3.46
N SER A 10 -12.43 16.48 2.15
CA SER A 10 -13.47 16.22 1.15
C SER A 10 -13.27 14.83 0.54
N VAL A 11 -14.37 14.11 0.29
CA VAL A 11 -14.33 12.88 -0.51
C VAL A 11 -14.14 13.25 -1.98
N VAL A 12 -13.10 12.72 -2.60
CA VAL A 12 -12.74 12.98 -4.01
C VAL A 12 -12.71 11.72 -4.87
N GLY A 13 -12.94 10.57 -4.26
CA GLY A 13 -13.02 9.29 -4.96
C GLY A 13 -13.46 8.17 -4.05
N HIS A 14 -13.81 7.05 -4.67
CA HIS A 14 -14.20 5.82 -4.00
C HIS A 14 -13.64 4.65 -4.80
N LEU A 15 -12.86 3.80 -4.14
CA LEU A 15 -12.21 2.64 -4.75
C LEU A 15 -12.93 1.38 -4.32
N VAL A 16 -13.14 0.46 -5.26
CA VAL A 16 -13.71 -0.87 -5.04
C VAL A 16 -12.67 -1.91 -5.43
N PHE A 17 -12.34 -2.79 -4.50
CA PHE A 17 -11.43 -3.90 -4.71
C PHE A 17 -12.21 -5.21 -4.87
N THR A 18 -12.29 -5.73 -6.08
CA THR A 18 -13.08 -6.94 -6.39
C THR A 18 -12.32 -8.21 -6.04
N LYS A 19 -12.98 -9.13 -5.36
CA LYS A 19 -12.45 -10.45 -5.00
C LYS A 19 -13.05 -11.50 -5.93
N ASN A 20 -12.21 -12.38 -6.45
CA ASN A 20 -12.68 -13.52 -7.24
C ASN A 20 -13.31 -14.63 -6.38
N TYR A 21 -13.30 -14.52 -5.04
CA TYR A 21 -13.92 -15.45 -4.10
C TYR A 21 -14.88 -14.72 -3.15
N THR A 22 -15.77 -15.48 -2.51
CA THR A 22 -16.68 -14.99 -1.48
C THR A 22 -15.99 -15.05 -0.12
N SER A 23 -15.65 -13.89 0.45
CA SER A 23 -14.96 -13.85 1.76
C SER A 23 -15.88 -14.15 2.93
N LYS A 24 -17.18 -13.87 2.77
CA LYS A 24 -18.26 -14.20 3.71
C LYS A 24 -19.56 -14.30 2.93
N ALA A 25 -20.45 -15.19 3.32
CA ALA A 25 -21.81 -15.25 2.81
C ALA A 25 -22.80 -14.96 3.95
N ALA A 26 -23.77 -14.09 3.69
CA ALA A 26 -24.95 -13.89 4.54
C ALA A 26 -26.14 -13.61 3.62
N TYR A 27 -26.71 -12.40 3.63
CA TYR A 27 -27.73 -11.98 2.66
C TYR A 27 -27.19 -11.91 1.22
N VAL A 28 -25.91 -11.64 1.05
CA VAL A 28 -25.19 -11.66 -0.24
C VAL A 28 -23.82 -12.31 -0.07
N GLY A 29 -23.22 -12.72 -1.18
CA GLY A 29 -21.81 -13.10 -1.24
C GLY A 29 -20.93 -11.85 -1.23
N TYR A 30 -20.24 -11.59 -0.12
CA TYR A 30 -19.33 -10.46 -0.02
C TYR A 30 -18.07 -10.74 -0.83
N ARG A 31 -17.97 -10.06 -1.98
CA ARG A 31 -16.90 -10.25 -2.98
C ARG A 31 -16.16 -8.96 -3.33
N HIS A 32 -16.23 -7.95 -2.46
CA HIS A 32 -15.42 -6.75 -2.63
C HIS A 32 -15.05 -6.13 -1.28
N GLU A 33 -14.06 -5.26 -1.33
CA GLU A 33 -13.77 -4.26 -0.29
C GLU A 33 -13.85 -2.87 -0.91
N CYS A 34 -13.98 -1.84 -0.08
CA CYS A 34 -14.01 -0.46 -0.53
C CYS A 34 -13.08 0.43 0.28
N ALA A 35 -12.62 1.51 -0.33
CA ALA A 35 -11.87 2.58 0.32
C ALA A 35 -12.34 3.94 -0.21
N TYR A 36 -12.37 4.96 0.66
CA TYR A 36 -12.61 6.33 0.24
C TYR A 36 -11.29 7.06 0.00
N VAL A 37 -11.23 7.84 -1.07
CA VAL A 37 -10.12 8.76 -1.33
C VAL A 37 -10.53 10.12 -0.78
N LEU A 38 -9.77 10.60 0.20
CA LEU A 38 -10.01 11.86 0.88
C LEU A 38 -8.91 12.86 0.54
N ALA A 39 -9.29 14.09 0.21
CA ALA A 39 -8.36 15.18 -0.03
C ALA A 39 -8.51 16.26 1.05
N LYS A 40 -7.39 16.88 1.45
CA LYS A 40 -7.38 18.09 2.25
C LYS A 40 -7.03 19.27 1.35
N GLY A 41 -7.89 20.28 1.32
CA GLY A 41 -7.74 21.40 0.38
C GLY A 41 -7.94 20.97 -1.08
N ARG A 42 -7.11 21.48 -1.99
CA ARG A 42 -7.17 21.20 -3.44
C ARG A 42 -5.82 20.64 -3.93
N PRO A 43 -5.49 19.37 -3.65
CA PRO A 43 -4.24 18.78 -4.11
C PRO A 43 -4.20 18.66 -5.64
N ALA A 44 -3.00 18.52 -6.19
CA ALA A 44 -2.82 18.21 -7.60
C ALA A 44 -3.48 16.86 -7.96
N LEU A 45 -4.02 16.77 -9.17
CA LEU A 45 -4.60 15.54 -9.68
C LEU A 45 -3.48 14.52 -9.99
N PRO A 46 -3.74 13.21 -9.82
CA PRO A 46 -2.82 12.17 -10.27
C PRO A 46 -2.51 12.31 -11.76
N GLN A 47 -1.23 12.17 -12.15
CA GLN A 47 -0.83 12.18 -13.57
C GLN A 47 -1.45 11.02 -14.34
N LYS A 48 -1.61 9.87 -13.67
CA LYS A 48 -2.26 8.66 -14.20
C LYS A 48 -3.32 8.21 -13.20
N PRO A 49 -4.57 8.69 -13.34
CA PRO A 49 -5.67 8.25 -12.50
C PRO A 49 -5.87 6.74 -12.62
N LEU A 50 -6.07 6.07 -11.48
CA LEU A 50 -6.41 4.66 -11.45
C LEU A 50 -7.89 4.45 -11.78
N PRO A 51 -8.28 3.29 -12.34
CA PRO A 51 -9.68 2.90 -12.34
C PRO A 51 -10.18 2.81 -10.90
N ASP A 52 -11.43 3.20 -10.68
CA ASP A 52 -12.09 3.16 -9.39
C ASP A 52 -12.50 1.73 -8.98
N VAL A 53 -12.50 0.78 -9.92
CA VAL A 53 -12.68 -0.65 -9.67
C VAL A 53 -11.39 -1.40 -10.01
N LEU A 54 -10.82 -2.07 -9.00
CA LEU A 54 -9.51 -2.73 -9.05
C LEU A 54 -9.65 -4.20 -8.64
N GLY A 55 -8.89 -5.09 -9.29
CA GLY A 55 -8.85 -6.51 -8.90
C GLY A 55 -8.02 -6.75 -7.64
N TRP A 56 -8.53 -7.56 -6.72
CA TRP A 56 -7.84 -8.01 -5.52
C TRP A 56 -7.07 -9.31 -5.78
N LYS A 57 -5.75 -9.28 -5.63
CA LYS A 57 -4.90 -10.48 -5.70
C LYS A 57 -4.60 -11.00 -4.30
N TYR A 58 -5.24 -12.07 -3.87
CA TYR A 58 -5.03 -12.64 -2.54
C TYR A 58 -3.57 -13.06 -2.32
N SER A 59 -2.94 -12.57 -1.26
CA SER A 59 -1.53 -12.83 -0.93
C SER A 59 -1.32 -14.00 0.04
N GLY A 60 -2.39 -14.64 0.52
CA GLY A 60 -2.28 -15.77 1.45
C GLY A 60 -2.24 -15.41 2.93
N ASN A 61 -2.32 -14.12 3.30
CA ASN A 61 -2.38 -13.66 4.71
C ASN A 61 -1.27 -14.25 5.61
N ARG A 62 -0.05 -14.37 5.08
CA ARG A 62 1.05 -15.11 5.73
C ARG A 62 1.53 -14.49 7.05
N HIS A 63 1.37 -13.18 7.24
CA HIS A 63 1.89 -12.46 8.40
C HIS A 63 0.79 -11.83 9.27
N HIS A 64 -0.42 -11.66 8.73
CA HIS A 64 -1.56 -11.06 9.44
C HIS A 64 -2.89 -11.60 8.88
N PRO A 65 -3.91 -11.87 9.72
CA PRO A 65 -5.20 -12.41 9.28
C PRO A 65 -5.95 -11.52 8.28
N THR A 66 -5.72 -10.22 8.30
CA THR A 66 -6.34 -9.22 7.39
C THR A 66 -5.31 -8.49 6.54
N GLU A 67 -4.21 -9.15 6.18
CA GLU A 67 -3.14 -8.57 5.39
C GLU A 67 -3.65 -8.04 4.04
N LYS A 68 -3.28 -6.79 3.70
CA LYS A 68 -3.53 -6.21 2.39
C LYS A 68 -2.38 -6.59 1.43
N PRO A 69 -2.63 -7.05 0.20
CA PRO A 69 -1.60 -7.35 -0.78
C PRO A 69 -0.81 -6.08 -1.14
N VAL A 70 0.51 -6.18 -1.05
CA VAL A 70 1.44 -5.11 -1.45
C VAL A 70 1.18 -4.67 -2.90
N THR A 71 0.89 -5.63 -3.77
CA THR A 71 0.56 -5.41 -5.19
C THR A 71 -0.70 -4.58 -5.41
N SER A 72 -1.62 -4.55 -4.44
CA SER A 72 -2.81 -3.69 -4.49
C SER A 72 -2.54 -2.30 -3.91
N LEU A 73 -1.59 -2.16 -2.98
CA LEU A 73 -1.25 -0.89 -2.34
C LEU A 73 -0.26 -0.05 -3.14
N GLN A 74 0.71 -0.68 -3.80
CA GLN A 74 1.76 0.01 -4.55
C GLN A 74 1.20 0.95 -5.63
N PRO A 75 0.26 0.56 -6.51
CA PRO A 75 -0.31 1.48 -7.50
C PRO A 75 -1.01 2.68 -6.86
N LEU A 76 -1.66 2.49 -5.71
CA LEU A 76 -2.30 3.59 -4.97
C LEU A 76 -1.26 4.60 -4.49
N ILE A 77 -0.18 4.12 -3.87
CA ILE A 77 0.91 4.97 -3.39
C ILE A 77 1.54 5.72 -4.57
N GLU A 78 1.80 5.04 -5.68
CA GLU A 78 2.40 5.66 -6.85
C GLU A 78 1.51 6.72 -7.51
N SER A 79 0.18 6.49 -7.52
CA SER A 79 -0.79 7.42 -8.12
C SER A 79 -1.02 8.67 -7.26
N PHE A 80 -1.03 8.51 -5.92
CA PHE A 80 -1.38 9.60 -4.99
C PHE A 80 -0.18 10.25 -4.28
N THR A 81 1.05 9.85 -4.59
CA THR A 81 2.26 10.44 -3.98
C THR A 81 3.37 10.67 -4.99
N HIS A 82 4.23 11.64 -4.70
CA HIS A 82 5.49 11.83 -5.43
C HIS A 82 6.61 10.94 -4.88
N PRO A 83 7.65 10.64 -5.67
CA PRO A 83 8.88 10.02 -5.15
C PRO A 83 9.40 10.76 -3.90
N ASN A 84 9.97 10.03 -2.95
CA ASN A 84 10.46 10.54 -1.66
C ASN A 84 9.41 11.14 -0.69
N ALA A 85 8.13 11.17 -1.08
CA ALA A 85 7.04 11.50 -0.17
C ALA A 85 6.98 10.54 1.03
N ILE A 86 6.34 10.96 2.11
CA ILE A 86 6.08 10.12 3.29
C ILE A 86 4.69 9.52 3.19
N VAL A 87 4.59 8.20 3.31
CA VAL A 87 3.33 7.47 3.48
C VAL A 87 3.14 7.14 4.96
N LEU A 88 2.01 7.54 5.54
CA LEU A 88 1.65 7.22 6.92
C LEU A 88 0.61 6.11 6.93
N ASP A 89 0.87 5.05 7.70
CA ASP A 89 -0.12 4.03 8.05
C ASP A 89 -0.28 3.95 9.58
N PRO A 90 -1.38 4.48 10.15
CA PRO A 90 -1.59 4.46 11.60
C PRO A 90 -2.04 3.10 12.13
N PHE A 91 -2.34 2.12 11.25
CA PHE A 91 -2.79 0.77 11.61
C PHE A 91 -2.04 -0.26 10.76
N ALA A 92 -0.71 -0.22 10.87
CA ALA A 92 0.19 -0.84 9.91
C ALA A 92 0.11 -2.37 9.85
N GLY A 93 -0.38 -3.04 10.89
CA GLY A 93 -0.46 -4.50 10.96
C GLY A 93 0.91 -5.14 10.71
N SER A 94 0.98 -6.08 9.76
CA SER A 94 2.23 -6.69 9.31
C SER A 94 3.01 -5.84 8.28
N GLY A 95 2.72 -4.55 8.16
CA GLY A 95 3.53 -3.57 7.43
C GLY A 95 3.36 -3.56 5.91
N SER A 96 2.27 -4.07 5.34
CA SER A 96 2.06 -4.10 3.88
C SER A 96 2.17 -2.72 3.22
N THR A 97 1.60 -1.68 3.82
CA THR A 97 1.69 -0.30 3.32
C THR A 97 3.12 0.21 3.34
N CYS A 98 3.84 -0.06 4.43
CA CYS A 98 5.26 0.32 4.58
C CYS A 98 6.14 -0.36 3.52
N VAL A 99 5.91 -1.67 3.27
CA VAL A 99 6.61 -2.42 2.23
C VAL A 99 6.32 -1.84 0.84
N ALA A 100 5.05 -1.57 0.55
CA ALA A 100 4.65 -0.97 -0.73
C ALA A 100 5.28 0.42 -0.92
N ALA A 101 5.30 1.25 0.13
CA ALA A 101 5.94 2.56 0.10
C ALA A 101 7.45 2.45 -0.16
N LEU A 102 8.15 1.57 0.57
CA LEU A 102 9.58 1.33 0.40
C LEU A 102 9.92 0.89 -1.02
N GLN A 103 9.22 -0.11 -1.55
CA GLN A 103 9.43 -0.62 -2.91
C GLN A 103 9.12 0.43 -3.99
N SER A 104 8.22 1.37 -3.69
CA SER A 104 7.90 2.49 -4.56
C SER A 104 8.88 3.65 -4.41
N GLY A 105 9.95 3.57 -3.62
CA GLY A 105 10.86 4.70 -3.39
C GLY A 105 10.21 5.86 -2.61
N ARG A 106 9.27 5.54 -1.71
CA ARG A 106 8.68 6.48 -0.74
C ARG A 106 9.22 6.17 0.65
N ARG A 107 9.27 7.20 1.49
CA ARG A 107 9.49 7.04 2.93
C ARG A 107 8.18 6.61 3.58
N TYR A 108 8.25 5.99 4.74
CA TYR A 108 7.04 5.57 5.46
C TYR A 108 7.14 5.78 6.96
N ILE A 109 5.98 5.90 7.60
CA ILE A 109 5.80 5.81 9.04
C ILE A 109 4.66 4.80 9.26
N GLY A 110 4.93 3.73 9.99
CA GLY A 110 3.94 2.73 10.36
C GLY A 110 3.76 2.71 11.88
N ILE A 111 2.50 2.72 12.34
CA ILE A 111 2.15 2.59 13.75
C ILE A 111 1.33 1.31 13.90
N GLU A 112 1.71 0.46 14.85
CA GLU A 112 0.99 -0.77 15.18
C GLU A 112 0.97 -0.95 16.68
N LEU A 113 -0.21 -1.27 17.23
CA LEU A 113 -0.42 -1.38 18.67
C LEU A 113 -0.03 -2.76 19.20
N LEU A 114 -0.31 -3.81 18.43
CA LEU A 114 -0.09 -5.19 18.88
C LEU A 114 1.35 -5.63 18.58
N GLU A 115 2.10 -5.92 19.64
CA GLU A 115 3.53 -6.24 19.56
C GLU A 115 3.84 -7.36 18.55
N GLN A 116 3.02 -8.41 18.53
CA GLN A 116 3.20 -9.55 17.61
C GLN A 116 3.18 -9.12 16.13
N TYR A 117 2.29 -8.19 15.77
CA TYR A 117 2.15 -7.71 14.39
C TYR A 117 3.18 -6.66 14.06
N HIS A 118 3.49 -5.80 15.03
CA HIS A 118 4.62 -4.87 14.92
C HIS A 118 5.93 -5.63 14.64
N ARG A 119 6.23 -6.69 15.40
CA ARG A 119 7.41 -7.54 15.21
C ARG A 119 7.42 -8.22 13.83
N ALA A 120 6.28 -8.78 13.41
CA ALA A 120 6.15 -9.38 12.08
C ALA A 120 6.39 -8.35 10.96
N GLY A 121 5.86 -7.13 11.10
CA GLY A 121 6.09 -6.03 10.18
C GLY A 121 7.54 -5.59 10.09
N GLN A 122 8.22 -5.47 11.24
CA GLN A 122 9.65 -5.14 11.28
C GLN A 122 10.52 -6.20 10.59
N GLN A 123 10.27 -7.48 10.86
CA GLN A 123 10.99 -8.59 10.21
C GLN A 123 10.80 -8.58 8.70
N ARG A 124 9.55 -8.39 8.25
CA ARG A 124 9.20 -8.31 6.83
C ARG A 124 9.92 -7.13 6.14
N LEU A 125 9.90 -5.95 6.76
CA LEU A 125 10.57 -4.76 6.23
C LEU A 125 12.09 -4.95 6.14
N ALA A 126 12.72 -5.51 7.19
CA ALA A 126 14.15 -5.78 7.18
C ALA A 126 14.55 -6.77 6.07
N ALA A 127 13.75 -7.81 5.84
CA ALA A 127 13.98 -8.76 4.75
C ALA A 127 13.89 -8.09 3.37
N VAL A 128 12.87 -7.25 3.15
CA VAL A 128 12.71 -6.50 1.89
C VAL A 128 13.87 -5.54 1.66
N GLN A 129 14.29 -4.79 2.69
CA GLN A 129 15.43 -3.86 2.60
C GLN A 129 16.72 -4.58 2.20
N ARG A 130 17.03 -5.71 2.83
CA ARG A 130 18.22 -6.52 2.47
C ARG A 130 18.16 -7.01 1.03
N ALA A 131 17.01 -7.50 0.58
CA ALA A 131 16.83 -7.97 -0.79
C ALA A 131 17.04 -6.84 -1.82
N MET A 132 16.56 -5.62 -1.54
CA MET A 132 16.76 -4.47 -2.42
C MET A 132 18.23 -4.01 -2.47
N GLN A 133 18.97 -4.11 -1.36
CA GLN A 133 20.40 -3.79 -1.31
C GLN A 133 21.26 -4.81 -2.08
N GLN A 134 20.92 -6.10 -1.97
CA GLN A 134 21.62 -7.18 -2.68
C GLN A 134 21.36 -7.15 -4.19
N GLY A 135 20.15 -6.79 -4.63
CA GLY A 135 19.85 -6.58 -6.05
C GLY A 135 20.69 -5.46 -6.65
N ALA A 136 20.76 -4.31 -5.98
CA ALA A 136 21.57 -3.18 -6.43
C ALA A 136 23.07 -3.50 -6.50
N ALA A 137 23.60 -4.31 -5.58
CA ALA A 137 25.02 -4.71 -5.59
C ALA A 137 25.39 -5.67 -6.73
N ASN A 138 24.42 -6.38 -7.32
CA ASN A 138 24.65 -7.31 -8.41
C ASN A 138 24.45 -6.66 -9.80
N ASP A 139 23.91 -5.45 -9.87
CA ASP A 139 23.64 -4.72 -11.13
C ASP A 139 24.84 -3.86 -11.61
N ASP A 140 25.96 -3.84 -10.88
CA ASP A 140 27.17 -3.05 -11.19
C ASP A 140 28.08 -3.66 -12.31
N TRP A 141 27.61 -4.63 -13.10
CA TRP A 141 28.43 -5.33 -14.12
C TRP A 141 28.41 -4.70 -15.54
N PHE A 142 28.29 -3.39 -15.70
CA PHE A 142 28.48 -2.77 -17.03
C PHE A 142 29.40 -1.54 -16.94
N MET A 143 30.70 -1.81 -17.02
CA MET A 143 31.65 -0.83 -17.57
C MET A 143 31.69 -1.05 -19.08
N PRO A 144 31.45 -0.04 -19.93
CA PRO A 144 31.68 -0.18 -21.35
C PRO A 144 33.19 -0.29 -21.57
N GLU A 145 33.64 -1.38 -22.21
CA GLU A 145 34.99 -1.47 -22.73
C GLU A 145 35.21 -0.30 -23.71
N ALA A 146 36.12 0.59 -23.34
CA ALA A 146 36.51 1.74 -24.12
C ALA A 146 37.62 1.36 -25.12
N ALA A 147 37.38 1.72 -26.38
CA ALA A 147 38.30 1.88 -27.51
C ALA A 147 38.89 0.61 -28.17
#